data_AF-A0A182SD30-F1
#
_entry.id   AF-A0A182SD30-F1
#
_cell.length_a   1.000
_cell.length_b   1.000
_cell.length_c   1.000
_cell.angle_alpha   90.00
_cell.angle_beta   90.00
_cell.angle_gamma   90.00
#
_symmetry.space_group_name_H-M   'P 1'
#
loop_
_entity.id
_entity.type
_entity.pdbx_description
1 polymer ?
#
loop_
_entity_poly.entity_id
_entity_poly.type
_entity_poly.pdbx_seq_one_letter_code
_entity_poly.pdbx_strand_id
1 'polypeptide(L)'
;LAVFLNFVLTNSDPSALLFYLITMLYKEGSVKDMRKWAYEIHSTFLVPGAPLLCANVDEALAREIDDMLQKENGKAEKLSMVFLRSRVKVKDIINQQLQQFQTKRTAGLGTMYGPNDQLLQMAKGDKVKEQRIIDETLLPKLQQYLDELERESPKEDPKKSALCSALSTVLMRFFVTRYNPGGPIDKVHHFVSREKSFKSRLMTKNRKQTICGHNLHLQPYYEVTRCNHCQNILWGVSPQGYHCTNCELNIHRACAKDLNEYCPGPAVQKNDSKITKLMEKISSRNHHQDKSRRHDEDATADDTTISGEYNRIDTCMTTNKTVGVGEHDE
;
A
#
# COMPACT_ATOMS: atom_id res chain seq x y z
N LEU A 1 5.46 26.11 16.76
CA LEU A 1 5.02 24.88 16.06
C LEU A 1 4.17 23.98 16.95
N ALA A 2 4.62 23.58 18.16
CA ALA A 2 3.86 22.64 19.01
C ALA A 2 2.41 23.08 19.29
N VAL A 3 2.21 24.35 19.71
CA VAL A 3 0.87 24.93 19.94
C VAL A 3 0.00 24.91 18.68
N PHE A 4 0.58 25.21 17.51
CA PHE A 4 -0.14 25.17 16.24
C PHE A 4 -0.51 23.74 15.85
N LEU A 5 0.39 22.77 16.03
CA LEU A 5 0.10 21.37 15.78
C LEU A 5 -1.02 20.85 16.71
N ASN A 6 -1.01 21.24 17.99
CA ASN A 6 -2.07 20.88 18.94
C ASN A 6 -3.42 21.48 18.52
N PHE A 7 -3.42 22.75 18.05
CA PHE A 7 -4.60 23.36 17.46
C PHE A 7 -5.13 22.56 16.27
N VAL A 8 -4.26 22.20 15.31
CA VAL A 8 -4.65 21.45 14.12
C VAL A 8 -5.22 20.09 14.50
N LEU A 9 -4.54 19.33 15.36
CA LEU A 9 -4.99 18.02 15.88
C LEU A 9 -6.35 18.09 16.59
N THR A 10 -6.70 19.24 17.16
CA THR A 10 -7.93 19.42 17.92
C THR A 10 -9.11 19.92 17.07
N ASN A 11 -8.85 20.72 16.03
CA ASN A 11 -9.91 21.44 15.31
C ASN A 11 -10.04 21.07 13.83
N SER A 12 -9.09 20.32 13.26
CA SER A 12 -9.02 20.09 11.82
C SER A 12 -8.31 18.78 11.47
N ASP A 13 -8.26 18.43 10.19
CA ASP A 13 -7.49 17.28 9.72
C ASP A 13 -5.97 17.58 9.76
N PRO A 14 -5.17 16.82 10.53
CA PRO A 14 -3.72 17.04 10.64
C PRO A 14 -2.92 16.48 9.48
N SER A 15 -3.54 15.73 8.56
CA SER A 15 -2.85 14.97 7.51
C SER A 15 -1.89 15.81 6.67
N ALA A 16 -2.35 16.98 6.19
CA ALA A 16 -1.54 17.90 5.39
C ALA A 16 -0.30 18.41 6.14
N LEU A 17 -0.47 18.83 7.40
CA LEU A 17 0.62 19.35 8.23
C LEU A 17 1.64 18.26 8.59
N LEU A 18 1.16 17.07 8.98
CA LEU A 18 2.02 15.93 9.30
C LEU A 18 2.80 15.46 8.06
N PHE A 19 2.13 15.32 6.91
CA PHE A 19 2.79 15.02 5.63
C PHE A 19 3.90 16.03 5.31
N TYR A 20 3.59 17.33 5.44
CA TYR A 20 4.55 18.39 5.15
C TYR A 20 5.80 18.30 6.06
N LEU A 21 5.60 18.11 7.38
CA LEU A 21 6.71 18.00 8.33
C LEU A 21 7.54 16.73 8.11
N ILE A 22 6.90 15.57 7.90
CA ILE A 22 7.60 14.30 7.68
C ILE A 22 8.41 14.33 6.38
N THR A 23 7.86 14.88 5.31
CA THR A 23 8.58 14.99 4.02
C THR A 23 9.71 16.01 4.02
N MET A 24 9.84 16.86 5.05
CA MET A 24 11.05 17.67 5.24
C MET A 24 12.24 16.80 5.66
N LEU A 25 11.99 15.78 6.48
CA LEU A 25 13.01 14.85 6.98
C LEU A 25 13.50 13.88 5.90
N TYR A 26 12.68 13.65 4.87
CA TYR A 26 12.96 12.69 3.80
C TYR A 26 14.32 12.88 3.11
N LYS A 27 14.80 14.12 3.00
CA LYS A 27 16.08 14.45 2.35
C LYS A 27 17.32 14.00 3.14
N GLU A 28 17.15 13.58 4.38
CA GLU A 28 18.25 13.12 5.25
C GLU A 28 18.70 11.67 4.93
N GLY A 29 17.99 10.97 4.03
CA GLY A 29 18.21 9.55 3.73
C GLY A 29 19.25 9.23 2.67
N SER A 30 19.76 8.01 2.70
CA SER A 30 20.45 7.42 1.55
C SER A 30 19.45 7.07 0.45
N VAL A 31 19.92 6.94 -0.79
CA VAL A 31 19.09 6.58 -1.97
C VAL A 31 18.34 5.26 -1.76
N LYS A 32 18.97 4.30 -1.07
CA LYS A 32 18.37 2.99 -0.76
C LYS A 32 17.22 3.12 0.23
N ASP A 33 17.38 3.95 1.26
CA ASP A 33 16.34 4.20 2.27
C ASP A 33 15.18 5.01 1.70
N MET A 34 15.50 5.96 0.81
CA MET A 34 14.55 6.85 0.15
C MET A 34 13.43 6.13 -0.58
N ARG A 35 13.67 4.97 -1.23
CA ARG A 35 12.60 4.22 -1.90
C ARG A 35 11.60 3.66 -0.90
N LYS A 36 12.09 3.03 0.17
CA LYS A 36 11.27 2.47 1.25
C LYS A 36 10.47 3.56 1.95
N TRP A 37 11.12 4.66 2.33
CA TRP A 37 10.45 5.79 2.97
C TRP A 37 9.47 6.49 2.04
N ALA A 38 9.76 6.56 0.75
CA ALA A 38 8.85 7.15 -0.22
C ALA A 38 7.57 6.32 -0.32
N TYR A 39 7.66 4.99 -0.44
CA TYR A 39 6.48 4.14 -0.40
C TYR A 39 5.70 4.29 0.91
N GLU A 40 6.39 4.38 2.05
CA GLU A 40 5.75 4.59 3.36
C GLU A 40 4.87 5.83 3.39
N ILE A 41 5.48 6.96 3.02
CA ILE A 41 4.82 8.27 3.05
C ILE A 41 3.72 8.29 2.00
N HIS A 42 3.99 7.75 0.81
CA HIS A 42 3.05 7.71 -0.30
C HIS A 42 1.79 6.91 0.06
N SER A 43 1.95 5.67 0.52
CA SER A 43 0.85 4.78 0.94
C SER A 43 0.12 5.24 2.20
N THR A 44 0.69 6.17 2.98
CA THR A 44 0.05 6.74 4.18
C THR A 44 -0.74 8.01 3.87
N PHE A 45 -0.24 8.87 2.98
CA PHE A 45 -0.75 10.24 2.81
C PHE A 45 -1.28 10.59 1.43
N LEU A 46 -0.92 9.86 0.37
CA LEU A 46 -1.14 10.32 -1.01
C LEU A 46 -1.93 9.34 -1.88
N VAL A 47 -1.85 8.04 -1.60
CA VAL A 47 -2.56 7.02 -2.38
C VAL A 47 -4.06 7.08 -2.07
N PRO A 48 -4.96 6.96 -3.07
CA PRO A 48 -6.40 6.82 -2.81
C PRO A 48 -6.70 5.67 -1.83
N GLY A 49 -7.43 5.97 -0.75
CA GLY A 49 -7.70 5.03 0.33
C GLY A 49 -6.61 4.95 1.41
N ALA A 50 -5.61 5.83 1.37
CA ALA A 50 -4.60 5.93 2.42
C ALA A 50 -5.20 6.43 3.76
N PRO A 51 -4.66 5.97 4.90
CA PRO A 51 -5.23 6.25 6.23
C PRO A 51 -5.20 7.73 6.62
N LEU A 52 -4.21 8.50 6.15
CA LEU A 52 -4.08 9.94 6.36
C LEU A 52 -4.04 10.67 5.01
N LEU A 53 -4.92 10.28 4.09
CA LEU A 53 -4.99 10.87 2.76
C LEU A 53 -5.12 12.40 2.84
N CYS A 54 -4.14 13.10 2.28
CA CYS A 54 -4.17 14.55 2.20
C CYS A 54 -5.23 14.99 1.19
N ALA A 55 -6.16 15.82 1.64
CA ALA A 55 -7.10 16.49 0.76
C ALA A 55 -6.35 17.24 -0.35
N ASN A 56 -6.94 17.28 -1.55
CA ASN A 56 -6.42 18.02 -2.73
C ASN A 56 -5.10 17.51 -3.34
N VAL A 57 -4.62 16.33 -2.96
CA VAL A 57 -3.58 15.64 -3.73
C VAL A 57 -4.25 14.98 -4.93
N ASP A 58 -3.92 15.49 -6.12
CA ASP A 58 -4.40 14.98 -7.40
C ASP A 58 -3.95 13.51 -7.60
N GLU A 59 -4.88 12.63 -8.01
CA GLU A 59 -4.59 11.24 -8.36
C GLU A 59 -3.53 11.12 -9.46
N ALA A 60 -3.39 12.12 -10.32
CA ALA A 60 -2.30 12.18 -11.30
C ALA A 60 -0.92 12.30 -10.62
N LEU A 61 -0.81 13.07 -9.54
CA LEU A 61 0.42 13.17 -8.74
C LEU A 61 0.70 11.86 -8.02
N ALA A 62 -0.33 11.19 -7.51
CA ALA A 62 -0.16 9.90 -6.87
C ALA A 62 0.40 8.86 -7.85
N ARG A 63 -0.19 8.76 -9.05
CA ARG A 63 0.27 7.88 -10.13
C ARG A 63 1.70 8.18 -10.58
N GLU A 64 2.08 9.45 -10.67
CA GLU A 64 3.46 9.82 -11.01
C GLU A 64 4.47 9.28 -9.99
N ILE A 65 4.11 9.33 -8.69
CA ILE A 65 4.96 8.79 -7.62
C ILE A 65 5.02 7.25 -7.71
N ASP A 66 3.90 6.58 -7.96
CA ASP A 66 3.86 5.12 -8.17
C ASP A 66 4.78 4.69 -9.33
N ASP A 67 4.65 5.33 -10.49
CA ASP A 67 5.49 5.07 -11.66
C ASP A 67 6.98 5.29 -11.37
N MET A 68 7.30 6.26 -10.52
CA MET A 68 8.68 6.51 -10.08
C MET A 68 9.18 5.41 -9.15
N LEU A 69 8.33 4.87 -8.27
CA LEU A 69 8.66 3.82 -7.32
C LEU A 69 8.80 2.44 -7.98
N GLN A 70 8.12 2.18 -9.09
CA GLN A 70 8.25 0.94 -9.87
C GLN A 70 9.52 0.89 -10.72
N LYS A 71 10.07 2.04 -11.13
CA LYS A 71 11.29 2.08 -11.96
C LYS A 71 12.52 1.71 -11.13
N GLU A 72 13.18 0.58 -11.47
CA GLU A 72 14.39 0.10 -10.77
C GLU A 72 15.55 1.11 -10.85
N ASN A 73 15.68 1.84 -11.96
CA ASN A 73 16.77 2.80 -12.23
C ASN A 73 16.47 4.25 -11.81
N GLY A 74 15.61 4.45 -10.80
CA GLY A 74 15.28 5.78 -10.30
C GLY A 74 16.53 6.57 -9.89
N LYS A 75 16.89 7.60 -10.66
CA LYS A 75 18.00 8.51 -10.32
C LYS A 75 17.74 9.10 -8.93
N ALA A 76 18.73 9.08 -8.05
CA ALA A 76 18.67 9.61 -6.69
C ALA A 76 18.07 11.03 -6.61
N GLU A 77 18.40 11.87 -7.60
CA GLU A 77 17.88 13.22 -7.76
C GLU A 77 16.35 13.24 -7.87
N LYS A 78 15.77 12.34 -8.68
CA LYS A 78 14.32 12.25 -8.86
C LYS A 78 13.63 11.83 -7.57
N LEU A 79 14.16 10.82 -6.88
CA LEU A 79 13.62 10.37 -5.59
C LEU A 79 13.66 11.49 -4.56
N SER A 80 14.76 12.23 -4.44
CA SER A 80 14.89 13.33 -3.47
C SER A 80 13.87 14.47 -3.65
N MET A 81 13.27 14.57 -4.85
CA MET A 81 12.30 15.58 -5.23
C MET A 81 10.87 15.05 -5.36
N VAL A 82 10.64 13.76 -5.10
CA VAL A 82 9.37 13.06 -5.32
C VAL A 82 8.17 13.73 -4.64
N PHE A 83 8.37 14.29 -3.45
CA PHE A 83 7.30 14.96 -2.70
C PHE A 83 7.23 16.48 -2.91
N LEU A 84 8.06 17.06 -3.78
CA LEU A 84 8.09 18.51 -3.94
C LEU A 84 6.74 19.07 -4.39
N ARG A 85 6.14 18.49 -5.43
CA ARG A 85 4.85 18.93 -5.97
C ARG A 85 3.73 18.77 -4.94
N SER A 86 3.65 17.60 -4.30
CA SER A 86 2.64 17.34 -3.25
C SER A 86 2.79 18.29 -2.07
N ARG A 87 4.02 18.63 -1.65
CA ARG A 87 4.27 19.64 -0.61
C ARG A 87 3.75 21.02 -0.98
N VAL A 88 3.90 21.44 -2.24
CA VAL A 88 3.36 22.72 -2.70
C VAL A 88 1.84 22.73 -2.58
N LYS A 89 1.16 21.64 -2.97
CA LYS A 89 -0.31 21.53 -2.88
C LYS A 89 -0.82 21.57 -1.44
N VAL A 90 -0.18 20.85 -0.52
CA VAL A 90 -0.65 20.83 0.88
C VAL A 90 -0.35 22.13 1.64
N LYS A 91 0.57 22.98 1.15
CA LYS A 91 0.86 24.28 1.78
C LYS A 91 -0.36 25.18 1.82
N ASP A 92 -1.21 25.16 0.80
CA ASP A 92 -2.41 25.99 0.75
C ASP A 92 -3.36 25.64 1.90
N ILE A 93 -3.51 24.34 2.19
CA ILE A 93 -4.30 23.84 3.32
C ILE A 93 -3.68 24.29 4.65
N ILE A 94 -2.35 24.16 4.80
CA ILE A 94 -1.64 24.57 6.02
C ILE A 94 -1.76 26.08 6.23
N ASN A 95 -1.71 26.89 5.18
CA ASN A 95 -1.89 28.34 5.27
C ASN A 95 -3.30 28.71 5.74
N GLN A 96 -4.32 28.01 5.26
CA GLN A 96 -5.70 28.18 5.74
C GLN A 96 -5.82 27.80 7.23
N GLN A 97 -5.24 26.66 7.63
CA GLN A 97 -5.20 26.24 9.04
C GLN A 97 -4.48 27.28 9.92
N LEU A 98 -3.39 27.85 9.42
CA LEU A 98 -2.62 28.87 10.12
C LEU A 98 -3.41 30.17 10.27
N GLN A 99 -4.14 30.59 9.24
CA GLN A 99 -5.03 31.74 9.32
C GLN A 99 -6.12 31.54 10.37
N GLN A 100 -6.78 30.37 10.38
CA GLN A 100 -7.78 30.03 11.39
C GLN A 100 -7.20 30.05 12.81
N PHE A 101 -6.00 29.50 12.98
CA PHE A 101 -5.29 29.53 14.25
C PHE A 101 -5.02 30.96 14.71
N GLN A 102 -4.52 31.82 13.83
CA GLN A 102 -4.27 33.23 14.13
C GLN A 102 -5.55 33.96 14.53
N THR A 103 -6.65 33.77 13.81
CA THR A 103 -7.96 34.35 14.17
C THR A 103 -8.38 33.91 15.58
N LYS A 104 -8.23 32.63 15.92
CA LYS A 104 -8.56 32.13 17.27
C LYS A 104 -7.64 32.71 18.35
N ARG A 105 -6.36 32.93 18.05
CA ARG A 105 -5.43 33.62 18.98
C ARG A 105 -5.84 35.06 19.21
N THR A 106 -6.12 35.83 18.15
CA THR A 106 -6.54 37.24 18.25
C THR A 106 -7.87 37.39 18.99
N ALA A 107 -8.77 36.42 18.87
CA ALA A 107 -10.02 36.36 19.62
C ALA A 107 -9.87 35.97 21.11
N GLY A 108 -8.64 35.79 21.61
CA GLY A 108 -8.37 35.42 23.00
C GLY A 108 -8.54 33.92 23.32
N LEU A 109 -8.84 33.09 22.33
CA LEU A 109 -9.03 31.63 22.49
C LEU A 109 -7.72 30.84 22.31
N GLY A 110 -6.58 31.53 22.15
CA GLY A 110 -5.30 30.91 21.88
C GLY A 110 -4.77 30.03 23.01
N THR A 111 -5.14 30.32 24.25
CA THR A 111 -4.69 29.60 25.45
C THR A 111 -5.29 28.19 25.58
N MET A 112 -6.37 27.91 24.86
CA MET A 112 -6.99 26.58 24.79
C MET A 112 -6.08 25.52 24.16
N TYR A 113 -5.09 25.94 23.39
CA TYR A 113 -4.23 25.05 22.61
C TYR A 113 -2.78 25.05 23.07
N GLY A 114 -2.44 25.87 24.08
CA GLY A 114 -1.11 25.99 24.66
C GLY A 114 -0.87 27.34 25.31
N PRO A 115 0.38 27.66 25.70
CA PRO A 115 0.69 28.91 26.40
C PRO A 115 0.39 30.18 25.58
N ASN A 116 0.21 31.29 26.31
CA ASN A 116 0.10 32.63 25.71
C ASN A 116 1.44 33.11 25.13
N ASP A 117 1.40 34.20 24.35
CA ASP A 117 2.59 34.70 23.64
C ASP A 117 3.71 35.16 24.58
N GLN A 118 3.39 35.68 25.77
CA GLN A 118 4.37 36.08 26.77
C GLN A 118 5.17 34.87 27.29
N LEU A 119 4.48 33.80 27.66
CA LEU A 119 5.11 32.56 28.11
C LEU A 119 5.92 31.90 27.00
N LEU A 120 5.41 31.91 25.75
CA LEU A 120 6.16 31.41 24.60
C LEU A 120 7.44 32.21 24.37
N GLN A 121 7.39 33.53 24.51
CA GLN A 121 8.56 34.40 24.36
C GLN A 121 9.58 34.17 25.48
N MET A 122 9.13 33.93 26.72
CA MET A 122 10.00 33.57 27.85
C MET A 122 10.62 32.18 27.75
N ALA A 123 9.97 31.26 27.04
CA ALA A 123 10.48 29.92 26.79
C ALA A 123 11.46 29.86 25.62
N LYS A 124 11.36 30.79 24.65
CA LYS A 124 12.16 30.80 23.43
C LYS A 124 13.67 30.76 23.73
N GLY A 125 14.34 29.72 23.25
CA GLY A 125 15.78 29.50 23.46
C GLY A 125 16.13 28.77 24.75
N ASP A 126 15.19 28.62 25.69
CA ASP A 126 15.34 27.80 26.89
C ASP A 126 14.81 26.40 26.61
N LYS A 127 15.73 25.46 26.36
CA LYS A 127 15.41 24.06 26.01
C LYS A 127 14.53 23.37 27.04
N VAL A 128 14.66 23.71 28.33
CA VAL A 128 13.88 23.07 29.40
C VAL A 128 12.44 23.58 29.36
N LYS A 129 12.25 24.89 29.20
CA LYS A 129 10.91 25.48 29.06
C LYS A 129 10.23 25.07 27.76
N GLU A 130 10.95 25.04 26.65
CA GLU A 130 10.44 24.54 25.36
C GLU A 130 9.96 23.09 25.49
N GLN A 131 10.78 22.21 26.10
CA GLN A 131 10.42 20.82 26.33
C GLN A 131 9.17 20.69 27.21
N ARG A 132 9.08 21.48 28.30
CA ARG A 132 7.90 21.49 29.17
C ARG A 132 6.62 21.82 28.42
N ILE A 133 6.67 22.78 27.49
CA ILE A 133 5.51 23.12 26.66
C ILE A 133 5.09 21.93 25.80
N ILE A 134 6.04 21.20 25.22
CA ILE A 134 5.77 20.01 24.40
C ILE A 134 5.12 18.91 25.26
N ASP A 135 5.68 18.66 26.44
CA ASP A 135 5.22 17.63 27.37
C ASP A 135 3.81 17.92 27.92
N GLU A 136 3.44 19.19 28.08
CA GLU A 136 2.11 19.60 28.54
C GLU A 136 1.08 19.68 27.39
N THR A 137 1.52 19.91 26.14
CA THR A 137 0.59 20.15 25.02
C THR A 137 0.38 18.96 24.10
N LEU A 138 1.45 18.32 23.63
CA LEU A 138 1.39 17.31 22.58
C LEU A 138 1.58 15.88 23.10
N LEU A 139 2.42 15.69 24.11
CA LEU A 139 2.66 14.36 24.68
C LEU A 139 1.37 13.70 25.23
N PRO A 140 0.44 14.42 25.90
CA PRO A 140 -0.81 13.84 26.36
C PRO A 140 -1.71 13.40 25.21
N LYS A 141 -1.69 14.10 24.07
CA LYS A 141 -2.42 13.70 22.85
C LYS A 141 -1.87 12.40 22.27
N LEU A 142 -0.55 12.26 22.20
CA LEU A 142 0.06 11.01 21.76
C LEU A 142 -0.31 9.85 22.70
N GLN A 143 -0.26 10.07 24.02
CA GLN A 143 -0.64 9.05 25.00
C GLN A 143 -2.11 8.64 24.83
N GLN A 144 -3.02 9.61 24.68
CA GLN A 144 -4.43 9.34 24.44
C GLN A 144 -4.64 8.45 23.20
N TYR A 145 -4.00 8.77 22.07
CA TYR A 145 -4.13 7.95 20.86
C TYR A 145 -3.56 6.54 21.03
N LEU A 146 -2.49 6.39 21.81
CA LEU A 146 -1.93 5.08 22.14
C LEU A 146 -2.89 4.24 22.99
N ASP A 147 -3.49 4.83 24.00
CA ASP A 147 -4.46 4.15 24.87
C ASP A 147 -5.70 3.72 24.08
N GLU A 148 -6.15 4.55 23.12
CA GLU A 148 -7.23 4.21 22.20
C GLU A 148 -6.86 3.02 21.30
N LEU A 149 -5.65 3.00 20.75
CA LEU A 149 -5.16 1.88 19.92
C LEU A 149 -5.03 0.57 20.71
N GLU A 150 -4.56 0.64 21.96
CA GLU A 150 -4.46 -0.54 22.83
C GLU A 150 -5.84 -1.12 23.17
N ARG A 151 -6.84 -0.25 23.37
CA ARG A 151 -8.24 -0.66 23.63
C ARG A 151 -8.90 -1.35 22.44
N GLU A 152 -8.62 -0.89 21.23
CA GLU A 152 -9.21 -1.40 19.98
C GLU A 152 -8.43 -2.59 19.37
N SER A 153 -7.44 -3.12 20.09
CA SER A 153 -6.49 -4.17 19.67
C SER A 153 -6.98 -5.27 18.71
N PRO A 154 -8.20 -5.87 18.82
CA PRO A 154 -8.63 -6.86 17.83
C PRO A 154 -8.94 -6.28 16.43
N LYS A 155 -9.27 -5.00 16.31
CA LYS A 155 -9.57 -4.26 15.07
C LYS A 155 -8.59 -3.10 14.91
N GLU A 156 -7.47 -3.33 14.23
CA GLU A 156 -6.47 -2.29 13.98
C GLU A 156 -7.09 -1.16 13.13
N ASP A 157 -7.36 0.01 13.72
CA ASP A 157 -7.79 1.22 12.99
C ASP A 157 -6.59 1.81 12.22
N PRO A 158 -6.59 1.77 10.88
CA PRO A 158 -5.49 2.28 10.07
C PRO A 158 -5.19 3.75 10.33
N LYS A 159 -6.24 4.57 10.51
CA LYS A 159 -6.12 6.02 10.65
C LYS A 159 -5.44 6.37 11.97
N LYS A 160 -5.87 5.76 13.08
CA LYS A 160 -5.26 5.99 14.40
C LYS A 160 -3.82 5.49 14.46
N SER A 161 -3.53 4.33 13.87
CA SER A 161 -2.18 3.75 13.82
C SER A 161 -1.22 4.65 13.02
N ALA A 162 -1.67 5.14 11.87
CA ALA A 162 -0.93 6.10 11.06
C ALA A 162 -0.73 7.44 11.80
N LEU A 163 -1.78 7.96 12.45
CA LEU A 163 -1.72 9.21 13.20
C LEU A 163 -0.72 9.15 14.36
N CYS A 164 -0.72 8.07 15.13
CA CYS A 164 0.27 7.85 16.20
C CYS A 164 1.69 7.84 15.65
N SER A 165 1.91 7.10 14.56
CA SER A 165 3.23 6.98 13.95
C SER A 165 3.71 8.34 13.41
N ALA A 166 2.82 9.10 12.77
CA ALA A 166 3.13 10.40 12.20
C ALA A 166 3.41 11.45 13.29
N LEU A 167 2.53 11.56 14.29
CA LEU A 167 2.69 12.48 15.41
C LEU A 167 3.95 12.18 16.21
N SER A 168 4.20 10.90 16.52
CA SER A 168 5.41 10.50 17.23
C SER A 168 6.68 10.80 16.44
N THR A 169 6.65 10.65 15.11
CA THR A 169 7.78 11.06 14.26
C THR A 169 8.06 12.54 14.39
N VAL A 170 7.02 13.37 14.34
CA VAL A 170 7.17 14.82 14.49
C VAL A 170 7.69 15.17 15.89
N LEU A 171 7.15 14.55 16.94
CA LEU A 171 7.63 14.70 18.32
C LEU A 171 9.11 14.36 18.45
N MET A 172 9.50 13.16 18.04
CA MET A 172 10.87 12.69 18.16
C MET A 172 11.86 13.56 17.37
N ARG A 173 11.49 14.01 16.17
CA ARG A 173 12.43 14.63 15.22
C ARG A 173 12.48 16.16 15.30
N PHE A 174 11.40 16.82 15.71
CA PHE A 174 11.34 18.28 15.78
C PHE A 174 11.38 18.85 17.20
N PHE A 175 11.02 18.05 18.21
CA PHE A 175 10.72 18.58 19.54
C PHE A 175 11.54 17.93 20.65
N VAL A 176 11.68 16.60 20.63
CA VAL A 176 12.38 15.87 21.68
C VAL A 176 13.87 16.15 21.61
N THR A 177 14.39 16.71 22.69
CA THR A 177 15.82 16.95 22.88
C THR A 177 16.46 15.97 23.86
N ARG A 178 15.64 15.22 24.62
CA ARG A 178 16.06 14.17 25.56
C ARG A 178 15.24 12.91 25.36
N TYR A 179 15.92 11.82 25.02
CA TYR A 179 15.32 10.52 24.83
C TYR A 179 14.93 9.90 26.18
N ASN A 180 13.68 9.46 26.34
CA ASN A 180 13.21 8.73 27.50
C ASN A 180 12.87 7.28 27.11
N PRO A 181 13.76 6.31 27.40
CA PRO A 181 13.54 4.91 27.06
C PRO A 181 12.23 4.37 27.64
N GLY A 182 11.41 3.76 26.79
CA GLY A 182 10.13 3.16 27.19
C GLY A 182 8.97 4.15 27.31
N GLY A 183 9.20 5.42 26.98
CA GLY A 183 8.15 6.43 26.88
C GLY A 183 7.17 6.18 25.72
N PRO A 184 6.11 7.00 25.60
CA PRO A 184 5.07 6.82 24.59
C PRO A 184 5.61 6.81 23.15
N ILE A 185 6.64 7.61 22.90
CA ILE A 185 7.33 7.74 21.61
C ILE A 185 7.98 6.42 21.18
N ASP A 186 8.56 5.65 22.10
CA ASP A 186 9.24 4.39 21.77
C ASP A 186 8.30 3.26 21.36
N LYS A 187 7.01 3.37 21.70
CA LYS A 187 6.01 2.31 21.48
C LYS A 187 5.52 2.24 20.04
N VAL A 188 5.87 3.22 19.20
CA VAL A 188 5.31 3.37 17.85
C VAL A 188 6.34 3.36 16.74
N HIS A 189 5.83 3.22 15.51
CA HIS A 189 6.63 3.34 14.31
C HIS A 189 7.01 4.81 14.09
N HIS A 190 8.22 5.06 13.56
CA HIS A 190 8.66 6.38 13.14
C HIS A 190 8.98 6.38 11.64
N PHE A 191 8.39 7.32 10.90
CA PHE A 191 8.72 7.53 9.49
C PHE A 191 10.17 7.98 9.37
N VAL A 192 10.77 7.73 8.19
CA VAL A 192 12.14 8.18 7.89
C VAL A 192 13.13 7.70 8.97
N SER A 193 12.88 6.49 9.50
CA SER A 193 13.76 5.83 10.46
C SER A 193 14.57 4.74 9.76
N ARG A 194 15.83 4.64 10.16
CA ARG A 194 16.76 3.56 9.74
C ARG A 194 16.60 2.33 10.62
N GLU A 195 16.04 2.50 11.81
CA GLU A 195 15.86 1.44 12.78
C GLU A 195 14.59 0.63 12.49
N LYS A 196 14.64 -0.67 12.79
CA LYS A 196 13.45 -1.50 12.82
C LYS A 196 12.58 -1.02 13.97
N SER A 197 11.32 -0.68 13.69
CA SER A 197 10.39 -0.18 14.71
C SER A 197 10.26 -1.14 15.89
N PHE A 198 9.87 -0.62 17.06
CA PHE A 198 9.55 -1.46 18.22
C PHE A 198 8.51 -2.54 17.87
N LYS A 199 7.46 -2.18 17.11
CA LYS A 199 6.49 -3.13 16.55
C LYS A 199 7.16 -4.19 15.67
N SER A 200 8.13 -3.84 14.82
CA SER A 200 8.89 -4.82 14.02
C SER A 200 9.67 -5.84 14.86
N ARG A 201 10.10 -5.50 16.08
CA ARG A 201 10.74 -6.45 17.02
C ARG A 201 9.71 -7.39 17.65
N LEU A 202 8.51 -6.89 17.94
CA LEU A 202 7.42 -7.66 18.53
C LEU A 202 6.72 -8.58 17.50
N MET A 203 6.72 -8.21 16.22
CA MET A 203 6.11 -8.93 15.08
C MET A 203 6.91 -10.18 14.63
N THR A 204 7.38 -10.98 15.58
CA THR A 204 8.07 -12.25 15.33
C THR A 204 7.11 -13.45 15.40
N LYS A 205 5.92 -13.29 16.00
CA LYS A 205 4.88 -14.32 16.04
C LYS A 205 4.01 -14.26 14.77
N ASN A 206 3.67 -15.43 14.20
CA ASN A 206 2.80 -15.60 13.02
C ASN A 206 3.34 -15.13 11.66
N ARG A 207 4.63 -15.33 11.38
CA ARG A 207 5.20 -15.04 10.04
C ARG A 207 4.66 -15.93 8.92
N LYS A 208 4.24 -17.14 9.25
CA LYS A 208 3.61 -18.10 8.34
C LYS A 208 2.33 -18.61 8.97
N GLN A 209 1.27 -18.70 8.20
CA GLN A 209 -0.03 -19.22 8.63
C GLN A 209 -0.67 -20.00 7.49
N THR A 210 -1.47 -21.01 7.82
CA THR A 210 -2.31 -21.71 6.85
C THR A 210 -3.77 -21.48 7.22
N ILE A 211 -4.52 -20.79 6.36
CA ILE A 211 -5.93 -20.45 6.58
C ILE A 211 -6.71 -20.85 5.33
N CYS A 212 -7.75 -21.67 5.47
CA CYS A 212 -8.58 -22.14 4.34
C CYS A 212 -7.76 -22.71 3.16
N GLY A 213 -6.63 -23.37 3.46
CA GLY A 213 -5.71 -23.92 2.45
C GLY A 213 -4.73 -22.91 1.81
N HIS A 214 -4.81 -21.63 2.15
CA HIS A 214 -3.83 -20.62 1.72
C HIS A 214 -2.55 -20.73 2.56
N ASN A 215 -1.39 -20.87 1.92
CA ASN A 215 -0.09 -20.77 2.58
C ASN A 215 0.34 -19.29 2.66
N LEU A 216 -0.04 -18.63 3.76
CA LEU A 216 0.11 -17.19 3.97
C LEU A 216 1.45 -16.85 4.61
N HIS A 217 2.24 -16.01 3.94
CA HIS A 217 3.54 -15.51 4.39
C HIS A 217 3.47 -14.01 4.62
N LEU A 218 3.90 -13.56 5.80
CA LEU A 218 3.94 -12.14 6.14
C LEU A 218 5.02 -11.45 5.29
N GLN A 219 4.62 -10.51 4.42
CA GLN A 219 5.49 -9.92 3.40
C GLN A 219 5.48 -8.38 3.46
N PRO A 220 6.64 -7.73 3.27
CA PRO A 220 6.69 -6.30 2.96
C PRO A 220 6.31 -6.02 1.51
N TYR A 221 5.49 -5.00 1.31
CA TYR A 221 5.12 -4.41 0.02
C TYR A 221 5.84 -3.07 -0.12
N TYR A 222 6.28 -2.78 -1.35
CA TYR A 222 6.99 -1.53 -1.71
C TYR A 222 6.28 -0.79 -2.86
N GLU A 223 5.11 -1.27 -3.24
CA GLU A 223 4.25 -0.75 -4.30
C GLU A 223 2.80 -0.90 -3.85
N VAL A 224 1.92 -0.05 -4.37
CA VAL A 224 0.51 -0.02 -3.98
C VAL A 224 -0.14 -1.36 -4.28
N THR A 225 -0.40 -2.12 -3.22
CA THR A 225 -1.01 -3.44 -3.29
C THR A 225 -2.36 -3.40 -2.59
N ARG A 226 -3.41 -3.91 -3.22
CA ARG A 226 -4.75 -3.98 -2.61
C ARG A 226 -4.95 -5.32 -1.92
N CYS A 227 -5.67 -5.28 -0.81
CA CYS A 227 -6.14 -6.48 -0.12
C CYS A 227 -7.27 -7.12 -0.93
N ASN A 228 -7.12 -8.41 -1.27
CA ASN A 228 -8.14 -9.14 -2.03
C ASN A 228 -9.47 -9.30 -1.27
N HIS A 229 -9.47 -9.17 0.06
CA HIS A 229 -10.69 -9.27 0.87
C HIS A 229 -11.47 -7.94 0.93
N CYS A 230 -10.83 -6.85 1.34
CA CYS A 230 -11.52 -5.56 1.57
C CYS A 230 -11.25 -4.50 0.49
N GLN A 231 -10.41 -4.80 -0.51
CA GLN A 231 -10.03 -3.92 -1.63
C GLN A 231 -9.28 -2.63 -1.25
N ASN A 232 -9.06 -2.38 0.04
CA ASN A 232 -8.23 -1.30 0.54
C ASN A 232 -6.73 -1.62 0.38
N ILE A 233 -5.90 -0.58 0.33
CA ILE A 233 -4.46 -0.72 0.14
C ILE A 233 -3.75 -1.29 1.39
N LEU A 234 -2.65 -1.98 1.17
CA LEU A 234 -1.70 -2.45 2.18
C LEU A 234 -0.67 -1.35 2.45
N TRP A 235 -0.88 -0.55 3.49
CA TRP A 235 -0.13 0.69 3.76
C TRP A 235 1.01 0.52 4.79
N GLY A 236 1.98 1.44 4.77
CA GLY A 236 3.10 1.50 5.72
C GLY A 236 4.36 0.77 5.26
N VAL A 237 5.33 0.53 6.17
CA VAL A 237 6.68 -0.02 5.83
C VAL A 237 7.12 -1.25 6.61
N SER A 238 6.42 -1.60 7.69
CA SER A 238 6.54 -2.94 8.28
C SER A 238 5.77 -3.92 7.39
N PRO A 239 6.04 -5.25 7.42
CA PRO A 239 5.23 -6.21 6.66
C PRO A 239 3.74 -5.92 6.84
N GLN A 240 3.08 -5.52 5.75
CA GLN A 240 1.77 -4.84 5.81
C GLN A 240 0.64 -5.85 5.79
N GLY A 241 0.90 -7.05 5.25
CA GLY A 241 -0.07 -8.13 5.15
C GLY A 241 0.57 -9.45 4.78
N TYR A 242 -0.29 -10.45 4.61
CA TYR A 242 0.08 -11.77 4.15
C TYR A 242 0.02 -11.87 2.63
N HIS A 243 0.91 -12.69 2.06
CA HIS A 243 0.93 -13.10 0.68
C HIS A 243 0.80 -14.63 0.61
N CYS A 244 -0.13 -15.15 -0.19
CA CYS A 244 -0.27 -16.58 -0.39
C CYS A 244 0.69 -17.08 -1.48
N THR A 245 1.57 -18.02 -1.15
CA THR A 245 2.54 -18.58 -2.11
C THR A 245 1.93 -19.55 -3.12
N ASN A 246 0.66 -19.94 -2.95
CA ASN A 246 -0.04 -20.81 -3.87
C ASN A 246 -0.80 -20.01 -4.94
N CYS A 247 -1.65 -19.07 -4.52
CA CYS A 247 -2.57 -18.38 -5.42
C CYS A 247 -2.34 -16.86 -5.51
N GLU A 248 -1.22 -16.36 -4.99
CA GLU A 248 -0.80 -14.95 -5.03
C GLU A 248 -1.73 -13.96 -4.30
N LEU A 249 -2.65 -14.46 -3.46
CA LEU A 249 -3.55 -13.65 -2.63
C LEU A 249 -2.76 -12.69 -1.72
N ASN A 250 -3.06 -11.40 -1.76
CA ASN A 250 -2.55 -10.39 -0.84
C ASN A 250 -3.67 -9.97 0.11
N ILE A 251 -3.43 -10.05 1.42
CA ILE A 251 -4.49 -9.80 2.42
C ILE A 251 -3.95 -9.10 3.67
N HIS A 252 -4.72 -8.18 4.25
CA HIS A 252 -4.36 -7.58 5.55
C HIS A 252 -4.29 -8.65 6.63
N ARG A 253 -3.47 -8.41 7.67
CA ARG A 253 -3.41 -9.30 8.85
C ARG A 253 -4.76 -9.46 9.55
N ALA A 254 -5.53 -8.38 9.63
CA ALA A 254 -6.87 -8.40 10.21
C ALA A 254 -7.83 -9.21 9.34
N CYS A 255 -7.90 -8.89 8.04
CA CYS A 255 -8.76 -9.58 7.08
C CYS A 255 -8.47 -11.08 6.95
N ALA A 256 -7.22 -11.52 7.18
CA ALA A 256 -6.88 -12.94 7.17
C ALA A 256 -7.65 -13.77 8.22
N LYS A 257 -8.10 -13.15 9.32
CA LYS A 257 -8.90 -13.81 10.36
C LYS A 257 -10.35 -14.05 9.91
N ASP A 258 -10.83 -13.24 8.97
CA ASP A 258 -12.21 -13.26 8.47
C ASP A 258 -12.30 -13.95 7.08
N LEU A 259 -11.22 -14.59 6.64
CA LEU A 259 -11.12 -15.26 5.34
C LEU A 259 -11.84 -16.61 5.36
N ASN A 260 -12.94 -16.72 4.60
CA ASN A 260 -13.73 -17.95 4.48
C ASN A 260 -13.56 -18.66 3.12
N GLU A 261 -12.90 -18.02 2.16
CA GLU A 261 -12.68 -18.58 0.83
C GLU A 261 -11.52 -19.58 0.85
N TYR A 262 -11.71 -20.72 0.18
CA TYR A 262 -10.68 -21.75 0.08
C TYR A 262 -9.69 -21.45 -1.04
N CYS A 263 -8.43 -21.78 -0.77
CA CYS A 263 -7.36 -21.61 -1.72
C CYS A 263 -7.58 -22.46 -2.98
N PRO A 264 -7.54 -21.86 -4.19
CA PRO A 264 -7.68 -22.60 -5.44
C PRO A 264 -6.46 -23.48 -5.76
N GLY A 265 -5.40 -23.42 -4.93
CA GLY A 265 -4.14 -24.11 -5.15
C GLY A 265 -3.15 -23.30 -5.99
N PRO A 266 -1.96 -23.86 -6.25
CA PRO A 266 -1.00 -23.26 -7.17
C PRO A 266 -1.67 -22.99 -8.51
N ALA A 267 -1.47 -21.81 -9.10
CA ALA A 267 -1.82 -21.60 -10.50
C ALA A 267 -1.20 -22.77 -11.29
N VAL A 268 -2.01 -23.54 -12.02
CA VAL A 268 -1.51 -24.65 -12.84
C VAL A 268 -0.59 -24.03 -13.87
N GLN A 269 0.70 -23.99 -13.58
CA GLN A 269 1.70 -23.75 -14.60
C GLN A 269 1.51 -24.90 -15.57
N LYS A 270 0.94 -24.62 -16.75
CA LYS A 270 1.00 -25.52 -17.90
C LYS A 270 2.47 -25.74 -18.25
N ASN A 271 3.16 -26.55 -17.47
CA ASN A 271 4.45 -27.13 -17.81
C ASN A 271 4.19 -28.32 -18.75
N ASP A 272 3.51 -28.05 -19.87
CA ASP A 272 3.23 -28.98 -20.99
C ASP A 272 4.50 -29.23 -21.82
N SER A 273 5.64 -29.50 -21.18
CA SER A 273 6.89 -29.67 -21.93
C SER A 273 7.82 -30.77 -21.45
N LYS A 274 7.52 -31.46 -20.34
CA LYS A 274 8.36 -32.59 -19.88
C LYS A 274 7.61 -33.91 -19.71
N ILE A 275 6.36 -33.89 -19.23
CA ILE A 275 5.58 -35.12 -19.04
C ILE A 275 5.01 -35.60 -20.38
N THR A 276 4.45 -34.70 -21.20
CA THR A 276 3.92 -35.02 -22.53
C THR A 276 5.02 -35.52 -23.48
N LYS A 277 6.23 -34.92 -23.43
CA LYS A 277 7.40 -35.37 -24.22
C LYS A 277 7.95 -36.73 -23.78
N LEU A 278 7.71 -37.15 -22.54
CA LEU A 278 8.10 -38.49 -22.07
C LEU A 278 7.12 -39.54 -22.60
N MET A 279 5.81 -39.25 -22.58
CA MET A 279 4.78 -40.17 -23.09
C MET A 279 4.81 -40.33 -24.62
N GLU A 280 5.14 -39.27 -25.35
CA GLU A 280 5.29 -39.29 -26.82
C GLU A 280 6.54 -40.09 -27.27
N LYS A 281 7.61 -40.06 -26.45
CA LYS A 281 8.86 -40.79 -26.72
C LYS A 281 8.80 -42.29 -26.35
N ILE A 282 7.85 -42.69 -25.51
CA ILE A 282 7.57 -44.10 -25.21
C ILE A 282 6.69 -44.71 -26.32
N SER A 283 5.69 -43.97 -26.82
CA SER A 283 4.82 -44.44 -27.92
C SER A 283 5.56 -44.55 -29.25
N SER A 284 6.58 -43.70 -29.50
CA SER A 284 7.36 -43.71 -30.75
C SER A 284 8.44 -44.80 -30.81
N ARG A 285 8.73 -45.51 -29.71
CA ARG A 285 9.78 -46.55 -29.66
C ARG A 285 9.30 -47.96 -29.99
N ASN A 286 7.99 -48.19 -30.05
CA ASN A 286 7.45 -49.54 -30.27
C ASN A 286 7.15 -49.89 -31.73
N HIS A 287 7.44 -49.03 -32.72
CA HIS A 287 7.07 -49.28 -34.12
C HIS A 287 8.21 -49.65 -35.09
N HIS A 288 9.41 -49.95 -34.60
CA HIS A 288 10.52 -50.45 -35.43
C HIS A 288 11.11 -51.75 -34.89
N GLN A 289 10.34 -52.83 -34.95
CA GLN A 289 10.84 -54.20 -35.08
C GLN A 289 9.66 -55.15 -35.34
N ASP A 290 9.20 -55.23 -36.60
CA ASP A 290 9.02 -56.54 -37.23
C ASP A 290 8.65 -56.39 -38.71
N LYS A 291 9.58 -56.77 -39.60
CA LYS A 291 9.26 -57.18 -40.97
C LYS A 291 10.45 -57.92 -41.56
N SER A 292 10.48 -59.24 -41.39
CA SER A 292 11.11 -60.13 -42.38
C SER A 292 10.42 -61.50 -42.41
N ARG A 293 10.14 -61.96 -43.64
CA ARG A 293 9.74 -63.33 -44.10
C ARG A 293 8.24 -63.66 -44.03
N ARG A 294 7.59 -64.31 -45.01
CA ARG A 294 7.76 -64.64 -46.47
C ARG A 294 6.46 -65.39 -46.89
N HIS A 295 5.97 -65.17 -48.13
CA HIS A 295 5.22 -66.07 -49.07
C HIS A 295 3.85 -66.64 -48.62
N ASP A 296 2.82 -66.93 -49.44
CA ASP A 296 2.47 -66.81 -50.87
C ASP A 296 0.94 -67.03 -51.05
N GLU A 297 0.41 -66.78 -52.27
CA GLU A 297 -0.86 -67.27 -52.89
C GLU A 297 -2.20 -66.59 -52.48
N ASP A 298 -3.18 -66.26 -53.33
CA ASP A 298 -3.38 -66.24 -54.79
C ASP A 298 -4.71 -65.47 -55.12
N ALA A 299 -4.80 -64.98 -56.35
CA ALA A 299 -5.94 -64.81 -57.27
C ALA A 299 -7.15 -63.84 -57.09
N THR A 300 -7.40 -63.16 -58.23
CA THR A 300 -8.66 -62.60 -58.82
C THR A 300 -9.20 -61.26 -58.31
N ALA A 301 -9.88 -60.40 -59.07
CA ALA A 301 -9.89 -59.89 -60.46
C ALA A 301 -11.05 -58.84 -60.49
N ASP A 302 -10.94 -57.82 -61.35
CA ASP A 302 -12.02 -56.88 -61.79
C ASP A 302 -12.62 -55.89 -60.78
N ASP A 303 -13.12 -54.69 -61.11
CA ASP A 303 -13.14 -53.84 -62.32
C ASP A 303 -13.85 -52.50 -61.94
N THR A 304 -13.64 -51.45 -62.74
CA THR A 304 -14.56 -50.33 -63.03
C THR A 304 -14.88 -49.23 -61.98
N THR A 305 -14.25 -48.07 -62.22
CA THR A 305 -14.77 -46.68 -62.36
C THR A 305 -16.09 -46.24 -61.69
N ILE A 306 -16.12 -45.03 -61.08
CA ILE A 306 -16.81 -43.81 -61.57
C ILE A 306 -16.92 -42.72 -60.48
N SER A 307 -16.77 -41.49 -60.97
CA SER A 307 -16.98 -40.16 -60.40
C SER A 307 -18.30 -39.92 -59.66
N GLY A 308 -18.30 -38.93 -58.77
CA GLY A 308 -19.53 -38.29 -58.29
C GLY A 308 -19.26 -37.08 -57.41
N GLU A 309 -19.10 -35.91 -58.02
CA GLU A 309 -19.33 -34.61 -57.37
C GLU A 309 -20.77 -34.54 -56.84
N TYR A 310 -20.98 -33.92 -55.67
CA TYR A 310 -22.13 -33.03 -55.51
C TYR A 310 -21.88 -32.00 -54.40
N ASN A 311 -22.02 -30.74 -54.81
CA ASN A 311 -22.08 -29.54 -54.00
C ASN A 311 -23.19 -29.60 -52.94
N ARG A 312 -22.94 -28.96 -51.78
CA ARG A 312 -23.92 -28.00 -51.26
C ARG A 312 -23.24 -26.89 -50.45
N ILE A 313 -23.41 -25.68 -50.99
CA ILE A 313 -23.12 -24.36 -50.44
C ILE A 313 -24.31 -23.95 -49.56
N ASP A 314 -24.04 -23.28 -48.43
CA ASP A 314 -24.72 -22.05 -47.94
C ASP A 314 -24.12 -21.69 -46.54
N THR A 315 -23.26 -20.67 -46.35
CA THR A 315 -23.51 -19.20 -46.24
C THR A 315 -24.83 -18.83 -45.54
N CYS A 316 -25.00 -17.83 -44.67
CA CYS A 316 -24.21 -16.89 -43.86
C CYS A 316 -25.25 -16.00 -43.13
N MET A 317 -24.77 -15.12 -42.23
CA MET A 317 -25.37 -13.87 -41.72
C MET A 317 -26.18 -13.97 -40.42
N THR A 318 -25.71 -13.42 -39.28
CA THR A 318 -25.50 -12.01 -38.87
C THR A 318 -26.71 -11.11 -38.95
N THR A 319 -27.12 -10.52 -37.82
CA THR A 319 -27.62 -9.13 -37.76
C THR A 319 -27.39 -8.51 -36.38
N ASN A 320 -26.65 -7.40 -36.37
CA ASN A 320 -26.73 -6.30 -35.39
C ASN A 320 -28.00 -5.46 -35.67
N LYS A 321 -28.52 -4.77 -34.66
CA LYS A 321 -29.36 -3.58 -34.85
C LYS A 321 -29.21 -2.57 -33.71
N THR A 322 -28.79 -1.37 -34.08
CA THR A 322 -28.93 -0.08 -33.39
C THR A 322 -30.16 0.65 -33.92
N VAL A 323 -30.85 1.46 -33.11
CA VAL A 323 -31.51 2.76 -33.47
C VAL A 323 -31.74 3.55 -32.17
N GLY A 324 -31.61 4.89 -32.22
CA GLY A 324 -31.95 5.81 -31.12
C GLY A 324 -32.92 6.94 -31.49
N VAL A 325 -33.03 7.87 -30.53
CA VAL A 325 -33.49 9.28 -30.55
C VAL A 325 -35.00 9.58 -30.39
N GLY A 326 -35.29 10.54 -29.48
CA GLY A 326 -36.51 11.37 -29.45
C GLY A 326 -36.62 12.24 -28.19
N GLU A 327 -36.34 13.54 -28.31
CA GLU A 327 -36.61 14.64 -27.35
C GLU A 327 -38.11 15.00 -27.33
N HIS A 328 -38.61 15.61 -26.23
CA HIS A 328 -39.68 16.62 -26.26
C HIS A 328 -39.75 17.42 -24.94
N ASP A 329 -39.85 18.75 -25.10
CA ASP A 329 -40.11 19.79 -24.08
C ASP A 329 -41.56 19.76 -23.53
N GLU A 330 -41.72 20.04 -22.23
CA GLU A 330 -42.66 21.04 -21.64
C GLU A 330 -42.30 21.33 -20.18
#